data_AF-A0A937VWF2-F1
#
_entry.id   AF-A0A937VWF2-F1
#
_cell.length_a   1.000
_cell.length_b   1.000
_cell.length_c   1.000
_cell.angle_alpha   90.00
_cell.angle_beta   90.00
_cell.angle_gamma   90.00
#
_symmetry.space_group_name_H-M   'P 1'
#
loop_
_entity.id
_entity.type
_entity.pdbx_description
1 polymer ?
#
loop_
_entity_poly.entity_id
_entity_poly.type
_entity_poly.pdbx_seq_one_letter_code
_entity_poly.pdbx_strand_id
1 'polypeptide(L)'
;MILAQTLAPARAQRRPYLLPNGQEVWVAPVFSASRETPETPTASLVEQPPHTVIPSHFHAVNQFQVIIEGGGTLGKRAVHPWTVHYTNGYTGYGPLCAGEAGMAFFTLRNRCDIDGARFFPAGQSFMKPAPKRHHLTGPLETGSPRALRDVQHPTCESVLPHEDDGLGAWLMRLGPDMPLPGLATAPGGGQYLLVAGGTLVHGGMVLPRLSCLYVSADSSPLLLRSGADGLEVLLLQFPVMEAAQAQRETQPPKRSRGKPASALPEHVALVQQGAAAIAAWREAHPGARLHLAQADLTGLNLRGADLQGARLAEADLSGTDLSGADLQQADMRAAILVQANLTGARLQRASLVRANLTGARLPLAQLSQAHLHGACLYGASLQKAQVQRAYLVSTDLTGADLCAADIEGADLQWANLQGTNLTDVRLQAANLSESVLGATVFTRTQLQGTRGLETCRHQEPSLLDSETLTCSGPLPVAFLRGCGWEVGA
;
A
#
# COMPACT_ATOMS: atom_id res chain seq x y z
N MET A 1 -0.82 12.80 16.39
CA MET A 1 0.19 13.29 15.43
C MET A 1 -0.39 14.42 14.58
N ILE A 2 0.41 15.44 14.32
CA ILE A 2 0.03 16.60 13.51
C ILE A 2 1.12 16.85 12.47
N LEU A 3 0.72 17.07 11.22
CA LEU A 3 1.62 17.44 10.14
C LEU A 3 1.11 18.75 9.53
N ALA A 4 2.02 19.68 9.23
CA ALA A 4 1.69 20.96 8.61
C ALA A 4 2.72 21.30 7.55
N GLN A 5 2.27 21.69 6.35
CA GLN A 5 3.18 22.06 5.27
C GLN A 5 2.55 23.14 4.38
N THR A 6 3.35 24.15 4.02
CA THR A 6 2.97 25.14 3.00
C THR A 6 3.21 24.58 1.60
N LEU A 7 2.45 25.04 0.60
CA LEU A 7 2.52 24.45 -0.74
C LEU A 7 3.84 24.74 -1.46
N ALA A 8 4.40 25.94 -1.30
CA ALA A 8 5.54 26.39 -2.12
C ALA A 8 6.78 25.47 -2.00
N PRO A 9 7.23 25.06 -0.80
CA PRO A 9 8.32 24.10 -0.67
C PRO A 9 8.02 22.72 -1.26
N ALA A 10 6.76 22.25 -1.15
CA ALA A 10 6.34 20.97 -1.71
C ALA A 10 6.36 21.00 -3.25
N ARG A 11 5.77 22.04 -3.86
CA ARG A 11 5.71 22.24 -5.32
C ARG A 11 7.11 22.41 -5.94
N ALA A 12 8.08 22.93 -5.19
CA ALA A 12 9.48 23.01 -5.61
C ALA A 12 10.16 21.64 -5.74
N GLN A 13 9.67 20.61 -5.04
CA GLN A 13 10.21 19.25 -5.04
C GLN A 13 9.45 18.31 -6.00
N ARG A 14 8.58 18.86 -6.86
CA ARG A 14 7.78 18.05 -7.79
C ARG A 14 8.67 17.24 -8.72
N ARG A 15 8.24 16.02 -9.01
CA ARG A 15 8.92 15.10 -9.92
C ARG A 15 7.96 14.67 -11.03
N PRO A 16 8.47 14.40 -12.24
CA PRO A 16 7.65 13.83 -13.29
C PRO A 16 7.19 12.42 -12.88
N TYR A 17 5.97 12.06 -13.26
CA TYR A 17 5.39 10.73 -13.07
C TYR A 17 4.81 10.28 -14.40
N LEU A 18 5.39 9.22 -14.97
CA LEU A 18 4.97 8.63 -16.22
C LEU A 18 3.75 7.73 -16.00
N LEU A 19 2.64 8.06 -16.65
CA LEU A 19 1.40 7.30 -16.61
C LEU A 19 1.46 6.10 -17.58
N PRO A 20 0.64 5.06 -17.37
CA PRO A 20 0.62 3.88 -18.24
C PRO A 20 0.23 4.15 -19.71
N ASN A 21 -0.42 5.29 -19.98
CA ASN A 21 -0.74 5.73 -21.34
C ASN A 21 0.40 6.53 -21.99
N GLY A 22 1.58 6.59 -21.37
CA GLY A 22 2.76 7.30 -21.87
C GLY A 22 2.74 8.81 -21.67
N GLN A 23 1.70 9.36 -21.03
CA GLN A 23 1.65 10.79 -20.69
C GLN A 23 2.32 11.04 -19.33
N GLU A 24 2.75 12.28 -19.11
CA GLU A 24 3.44 12.68 -17.89
C GLU A 24 2.60 13.68 -17.08
N VAL A 25 2.64 13.54 -15.76
CA VAL A 25 2.11 14.51 -14.80
C VAL A 25 3.19 14.86 -13.78
N TRP A 26 3.04 15.97 -13.09
CA TRP A 26 3.95 16.32 -11.99
C TRP A 26 3.35 15.93 -10.65
N VAL A 27 4.16 15.34 -9.78
CA VAL A 27 3.75 14.97 -8.42
C VAL A 27 4.71 15.61 -7.42
N ALA A 28 4.17 16.41 -6.51
CA ALA A 28 4.88 17.00 -5.38
C ALA A 28 4.42 16.36 -4.08
N PRO A 29 5.29 15.67 -3.33
CA PRO A 29 4.95 15.21 -1.99
C PRO A 29 4.80 16.42 -1.05
N VAL A 30 3.67 16.47 -0.35
CA VAL A 30 3.36 17.49 0.67
C VAL A 30 3.60 16.89 2.05
N PHE A 31 3.06 15.69 2.28
CA PHE A 31 3.44 14.81 3.38
C PHE A 31 3.96 13.51 2.79
N SER A 32 5.22 13.20 3.08
CA SER A 32 5.84 11.93 2.70
C SER A 32 5.68 10.94 3.84
N ALA A 33 5.08 9.79 3.55
CA ALA A 33 5.16 8.62 4.42
C ALA A 33 6.26 7.69 3.91
N SER A 34 6.90 6.97 4.82
CA SER A 34 7.73 5.82 4.47
C SER A 34 6.90 4.54 4.61
N ARG A 35 7.36 3.45 3.98
CA ARG A 35 6.74 2.12 4.18
C ARG A 35 6.88 1.63 5.63
N GLU A 36 7.83 2.17 6.39
CA GLU A 36 8.04 1.89 7.83
C GLU A 36 6.94 2.52 8.70
N THR A 37 6.16 3.46 8.15
CA THR A 37 5.10 4.15 8.86
C THR A 37 3.80 4.10 8.05
N PRO A 38 3.25 2.89 7.78
CA PRO A 38 2.11 2.71 6.87
C PRO A 38 0.85 3.43 7.34
N GLU A 39 0.70 3.59 8.66
CA GLU A 39 -0.40 4.33 9.29
C GLU A 39 -0.27 5.85 9.17
N THR A 40 0.86 6.35 8.64
CA THR A 40 1.03 7.80 8.46
C THR A 40 0.25 8.32 7.28
N PRO A 41 -0.39 9.48 7.43
CA PRO A 41 -1.13 10.15 6.37
C PRO A 41 -0.19 10.55 5.23
N THR A 42 -0.68 10.52 3.99
CA THR A 42 0.05 11.01 2.83
C THR A 42 -0.72 12.11 2.12
N ALA A 43 0.00 13.14 1.69
CA ALA A 43 -0.57 14.20 0.87
C ALA A 43 0.38 14.48 -0.28
N SER A 44 -0.16 14.56 -1.50
CA SER A 44 0.60 14.97 -2.67
C SER A 44 -0.20 15.93 -3.52
N LEU A 45 0.46 16.94 -4.07
CA LEU A 45 -0.07 17.76 -5.16
C LEU A 45 0.23 17.07 -6.48
N VAL A 46 -0.80 16.90 -7.31
CA VAL A 46 -0.67 16.40 -8.70
C VAL A 46 -1.03 17.53 -9.65
N GLU A 47 -0.18 17.76 -10.65
CA GLU A 47 -0.36 18.81 -11.66
C GLU A 47 -0.35 18.15 -13.06
N GLN A 48 -1.51 18.17 -13.70
CA GLN A 48 -1.73 17.71 -15.08
C GLN A 48 -1.51 18.87 -16.04
N PRO A 49 -0.60 18.73 -17.02
CA PRO A 49 -0.57 19.61 -18.17
C PRO A 49 -1.91 19.62 -18.94
N PRO A 50 -2.12 20.62 -19.83
CA PRO A 50 -3.29 20.66 -20.69
C PRO A 50 -3.54 19.34 -21.43
N HIS A 51 -4.80 18.90 -21.47
CA HIS A 51 -5.25 17.70 -22.19
C HIS A 51 -4.64 16.37 -21.74
N THR A 52 -3.89 16.33 -20.64
CA THR A 52 -3.39 15.07 -20.06
C THR A 52 -4.54 14.27 -19.47
N VAL A 53 -4.49 12.95 -19.64
CA VAL A 53 -5.46 11.99 -19.12
C VAL A 53 -4.78 11.06 -18.14
N ILE A 54 -5.22 11.08 -16.88
CA ILE A 54 -4.90 10.01 -15.94
C ILE A 54 -5.94 8.90 -16.17
N PRO A 55 -5.54 7.69 -16.61
CA PRO A 55 -6.49 6.61 -16.91
C PRO A 55 -7.30 6.21 -15.68
N SER A 56 -8.45 5.55 -15.90
CA SER A 56 -9.25 5.03 -14.79
C SER A 56 -8.40 4.12 -13.90
N HIS A 57 -8.51 4.29 -12.59
CA HIS A 57 -7.73 3.55 -11.60
C HIS A 57 -8.48 3.47 -10.27
N PHE A 58 -7.91 2.72 -9.33
CA PHE A 58 -8.30 2.75 -7.93
C PHE A 58 -7.06 2.74 -7.04
N HIS A 59 -7.27 3.05 -5.77
CA HIS A 59 -6.27 2.95 -4.70
C HIS A 59 -6.73 1.92 -3.68
N ALA A 60 -5.80 1.31 -2.93
CA ALA A 60 -6.14 0.33 -1.89
C ALA A 60 -6.69 0.98 -0.61
N VAL A 61 -6.54 2.30 -0.49
CA VAL A 61 -6.88 3.10 0.68
C VAL A 61 -7.96 4.14 0.33
N ASN A 62 -8.64 4.67 1.35
CA ASN A 62 -9.58 5.77 1.16
C ASN A 62 -8.81 7.02 0.72
N GLN A 63 -9.46 7.85 -0.09
CA GLN A 63 -8.81 9.03 -0.65
C GLN A 63 -9.80 10.17 -0.82
N PHE A 64 -9.33 11.37 -0.45
CA PHE A 64 -9.89 12.62 -0.95
C PHE A 64 -9.01 13.17 -2.07
N GLN A 65 -9.66 13.79 -3.05
CA GLN A 65 -9.02 14.67 -4.02
C GLN A 65 -9.71 16.01 -4.00
N VAL A 66 -8.93 17.08 -4.01
CA VAL A 66 -9.46 18.46 -4.07
C VAL A 66 -8.79 19.18 -5.22
N ILE A 67 -9.58 19.54 -6.23
CA ILE A 67 -9.10 20.37 -7.34
C ILE A 67 -8.84 21.77 -6.81
N ILE A 68 -7.72 22.39 -7.15
CA ILE A 68 -7.34 23.73 -6.63
C ILE A 68 -7.05 24.76 -7.72
N GLU A 69 -6.70 24.31 -8.92
CA GLU A 69 -6.40 25.16 -10.08
C GLU A 69 -6.82 24.43 -11.36
N GLY A 70 -7.17 25.18 -12.40
CA GLY A 70 -7.59 24.63 -13.69
C GLY A 70 -8.93 23.89 -13.60
N GLY A 71 -9.10 22.85 -14.41
CA GLY A 71 -10.32 22.04 -14.41
C GLY A 71 -10.37 21.03 -15.55
N GLY A 72 -11.47 20.31 -15.66
CA GLY A 72 -11.62 19.26 -16.67
C GLY A 72 -12.77 18.33 -16.35
N THR A 73 -12.55 17.02 -16.43
CA THR A 73 -13.57 16.02 -16.09
C THR A 73 -13.02 14.88 -15.24
N LEU A 74 -13.85 14.41 -14.31
CA LEU A 74 -13.71 13.12 -13.65
C LEU A 74 -14.78 12.17 -14.20
N GLY A 75 -14.35 11.20 -15.02
CA GLY A 75 -15.23 10.37 -15.81
C GLY A 75 -16.02 11.22 -16.81
N LYS A 76 -17.32 11.40 -16.56
CA LYS A 76 -18.20 12.24 -17.39
C LYS A 76 -18.59 13.57 -16.74
N ARG A 77 -18.18 13.80 -15.49
CA ARG A 77 -18.59 14.97 -14.71
C ARG A 77 -17.53 16.05 -14.77
N ALA A 78 -17.94 17.30 -15.00
CA ALA A 78 -17.04 18.43 -14.95
C ALA A 78 -16.49 18.63 -13.53
N VAL A 79 -15.23 19.02 -13.44
CA VAL A 79 -14.57 19.38 -12.18
C VAL A 79 -13.87 20.72 -12.34
N HIS A 80 -13.94 21.52 -11.29
CA HIS A 80 -13.44 22.90 -11.24
C HIS A 80 -12.69 23.11 -9.92
N PRO A 81 -11.99 24.25 -9.72
CA PRO A 81 -11.36 24.54 -8.45
C PRO A 81 -12.36 24.42 -7.30
N TRP A 82 -11.90 23.81 -6.21
CA TRP A 82 -12.65 23.45 -5.02
C TRP A 82 -13.73 22.37 -5.19
N THR A 83 -13.74 21.65 -6.31
CA THR A 83 -14.44 20.36 -6.36
C THR A 83 -13.75 19.34 -5.45
N VAL A 84 -14.52 18.73 -4.55
CA VAL A 84 -14.09 17.67 -3.64
C VAL A 84 -14.59 16.33 -4.16
N HIS A 85 -13.66 15.39 -4.30
CA HIS A 85 -13.93 14.00 -4.64
C HIS A 85 -13.49 13.11 -3.48
N TYR A 86 -14.34 12.20 -3.05
CA TYR A 86 -14.00 11.12 -2.13
C TYR A 86 -14.24 9.78 -2.80
N THR A 87 -13.33 8.85 -2.58
CA THR A 87 -13.52 7.44 -2.93
C THR A 87 -12.96 6.56 -1.83
N ASN A 88 -13.64 5.47 -1.53
CA ASN A 88 -13.08 4.46 -0.63
C ASN A 88 -12.12 3.52 -1.37
N GLY A 89 -11.29 2.80 -0.60
CA GLY A 89 -10.36 1.83 -1.14
C GLY A 89 -11.06 0.79 -2.04
N TYR A 90 -10.37 0.41 -3.12
CA TYR A 90 -10.84 -0.53 -4.15
C TYR A 90 -12.01 -0.06 -5.01
N THR A 91 -12.42 1.21 -4.91
CA THR A 91 -13.41 1.80 -5.81
C THR A 91 -12.72 2.50 -6.97
N GLY A 92 -12.94 1.96 -8.17
CA GLY A 92 -12.45 2.54 -9.42
C GLY A 92 -13.15 3.85 -9.76
N TYR A 93 -12.37 4.84 -10.16
CA TYR A 93 -12.83 6.14 -10.64
C TYR A 93 -12.02 6.59 -11.87
N GLY A 94 -12.42 7.73 -12.44
CA GLY A 94 -11.78 8.29 -13.62
C GLY A 94 -12.38 7.79 -14.94
N PRO A 95 -11.74 8.10 -16.08
CA PRO A 95 -10.46 8.81 -16.19
C PRO A 95 -10.55 10.24 -15.66
N LEU A 96 -9.40 10.81 -15.27
CA LEU A 96 -9.31 12.22 -14.88
C LEU A 96 -8.62 12.98 -16.02
N CYS A 97 -9.41 13.77 -16.76
CA CYS A 97 -8.98 14.45 -17.98
C CYS A 97 -8.84 15.94 -17.72
N ALA A 98 -7.64 16.49 -17.90
CA ALA A 98 -7.40 17.93 -17.77
C ALA A 98 -7.92 18.70 -18.99
N GLY A 99 -8.48 19.89 -18.75
CA GLY A 99 -8.91 20.83 -19.78
C GLY A 99 -7.75 21.61 -20.39
N GLU A 100 -8.08 22.69 -21.11
CA GLU A 100 -7.11 23.54 -21.83
C GLU A 100 -6.11 24.25 -20.91
N ALA A 101 -6.52 24.61 -19.70
CA ALA A 101 -5.64 25.27 -18.72
C ALA A 101 -4.82 24.28 -17.87
N GLY A 102 -4.93 22.97 -18.12
CA GLY A 102 -4.42 21.95 -17.21
C GLY A 102 -5.28 21.82 -15.95
N MET A 103 -4.78 21.07 -14.97
CA MET A 103 -5.48 20.87 -13.70
C MET A 103 -4.49 20.53 -12.58
N ALA A 104 -4.65 21.16 -11.42
CA ALA A 104 -3.89 20.82 -10.21
C ALA A 104 -4.84 20.40 -9.08
N PHE A 105 -4.48 19.34 -8.37
CA PHE A 105 -5.29 18.83 -7.27
C PHE A 105 -4.46 18.16 -6.19
N PHE A 106 -4.92 18.28 -4.95
CA PHE A 106 -4.38 17.47 -3.86
C PHE A 106 -4.93 16.05 -3.94
N THR A 107 -4.09 15.08 -3.61
CA THR A 107 -4.48 13.72 -3.24
C THR A 107 -4.15 13.54 -1.76
N LEU A 108 -5.15 13.22 -0.96
CA LEU A 108 -5.05 13.16 0.50
C LEU A 108 -5.50 11.78 0.96
N ARG A 109 -4.72 11.12 1.81
CA ARG A 109 -4.99 9.76 2.27
C ARG A 109 -4.58 9.68 3.74
N ASN A 110 -5.48 9.20 4.60
CA ASN A 110 -5.20 9.06 6.03
C ASN A 110 -4.21 7.94 6.39
N ARG A 111 -3.67 7.24 5.40
CA ARG A 111 -2.58 6.27 5.52
C ARG A 111 -1.76 6.20 4.22
N CYS A 112 -0.61 5.55 4.27
CA CYS A 112 0.26 5.38 3.11
C CYS A 112 -0.39 4.42 2.10
N ASP A 113 -0.49 4.83 0.83
CA ASP A 113 -0.85 3.94 -0.26
C ASP A 113 0.39 3.30 -0.88
N ILE A 114 0.88 2.26 -0.21
CA ILE A 114 2.13 1.56 -0.57
C ILE A 114 2.10 1.01 -1.99
N ASP A 115 0.94 0.54 -2.43
CA ASP A 115 0.70 -0.07 -3.74
C ASP A 115 0.51 0.97 -4.85
N GLY A 116 0.23 2.23 -4.48
CA GLY A 116 -0.09 3.31 -5.41
C GLY A 116 -1.36 3.07 -6.24
N ALA A 117 -1.52 3.91 -7.26
CA ALA A 117 -2.64 3.81 -8.21
C ALA A 117 -2.55 2.53 -9.05
N ARG A 118 -3.64 1.76 -9.09
CA ARG A 118 -3.77 0.58 -9.96
C ARG A 118 -4.67 0.89 -11.14
N PHE A 119 -4.08 1.02 -12.33
CA PHE A 119 -4.74 1.48 -13.56
C PHE A 119 -5.41 0.35 -14.33
N PHE A 120 -6.60 0.59 -14.88
CA PHE A 120 -7.32 -0.38 -15.72
C PHE A 120 -6.74 -0.46 -17.14
N PRO A 121 -6.78 -1.64 -17.79
CA PRO A 121 -7.41 -2.89 -17.33
C PRO A 121 -6.53 -3.74 -16.39
N ALA A 122 -5.21 -3.54 -16.37
CA ALA A 122 -4.26 -4.35 -15.59
C ALA A 122 -4.57 -4.38 -14.08
N GLY A 123 -5.12 -3.28 -13.56
CA GLY A 123 -5.56 -3.12 -12.17
C GLY A 123 -6.70 -4.06 -11.75
N GLN A 124 -7.50 -4.57 -12.70
CA GLN A 124 -8.73 -5.30 -12.41
C GLN A 124 -8.50 -6.57 -11.57
N SER A 125 -7.38 -7.26 -11.79
CA SER A 125 -6.98 -8.45 -11.03
C SER A 125 -6.70 -8.15 -9.55
N PHE A 126 -6.49 -6.88 -9.19
CA PHE A 126 -6.17 -6.43 -7.84
C PHE A 126 -7.35 -5.78 -7.11
N MET A 127 -8.50 -5.63 -7.78
CA MET A 127 -9.71 -5.13 -7.15
C MET A 127 -10.19 -6.11 -6.07
N LYS A 128 -10.60 -5.58 -4.91
CA LYS A 128 -11.30 -6.35 -3.89
C LYS A 128 -12.80 -6.02 -3.91
N PRO A 129 -13.67 -6.99 -3.55
CA PRO A 129 -15.08 -6.68 -3.30
C PRO A 129 -15.17 -5.73 -2.09
N ALA A 130 -15.54 -4.48 -2.34
CA ALA A 130 -15.87 -3.49 -1.34
C ALA A 130 -17.14 -2.75 -1.79
N PRO A 131 -17.98 -2.26 -0.86
CA PRO A 131 -19.06 -1.34 -1.21
C PRO A 131 -18.45 -0.17 -1.97
N LYS A 132 -18.88 0.06 -3.21
CA LYS A 132 -18.37 1.20 -3.98
C LYS A 132 -18.91 2.48 -3.36
N ARG A 133 -18.04 3.29 -2.78
CA ARG A 133 -18.41 4.57 -2.17
C ARG A 133 -17.64 5.68 -2.85
N HIS A 134 -18.38 6.61 -3.43
CA HIS A 134 -17.84 7.68 -4.23
C HIS A 134 -18.71 8.92 -4.08
N HIS A 135 -18.10 10.04 -3.69
CA HIS A 135 -18.76 11.34 -3.63
C HIS A 135 -18.01 12.32 -4.50
N LEU A 136 -18.75 13.14 -5.23
CA LEU A 136 -18.19 14.25 -6.01
C LEU A 136 -19.10 15.44 -5.81
N THR A 137 -18.56 16.53 -5.30
CA THR A 137 -19.30 17.78 -5.07
C THR A 137 -19.37 18.62 -6.34
N GLY A 138 -20.25 19.62 -6.33
CA GLY A 138 -20.11 20.77 -7.23
C GLY A 138 -18.90 21.63 -6.87
N PRO A 139 -18.61 22.70 -7.64
CA PRO A 139 -17.64 23.70 -7.23
C PRO A 139 -18.10 24.37 -5.93
N LEU A 140 -17.20 24.46 -4.96
CA LEU A 140 -17.46 25.22 -3.75
C LEU A 140 -17.19 26.69 -3.99
N GLU A 141 -18.08 27.55 -3.52
CA GLU A 141 -17.87 28.99 -3.57
C GLU A 141 -16.87 29.41 -2.47
N THR A 142 -15.66 29.77 -2.87
CA THR A 142 -14.68 30.36 -1.95
C THR A 142 -14.86 31.87 -1.87
N GLY A 143 -14.85 32.41 -0.65
CA GLY A 143 -15.05 33.82 -0.38
C GLY A 143 -13.84 34.70 -0.78
N SER A 144 -14.07 36.00 -0.92
CA SER A 144 -12.97 36.96 -1.06
C SER A 144 -12.26 37.20 0.28
N PRO A 145 -10.97 37.57 0.30
CA PRO A 145 -10.27 37.92 1.54
C PRO A 145 -10.96 39.03 2.35
N ARG A 146 -11.61 39.98 1.67
CA ARG A 146 -12.37 41.05 2.34
C ARG A 146 -13.58 40.50 3.09
N ALA A 147 -14.28 39.53 2.51
CA ALA A 147 -15.45 38.92 3.14
C ALA A 147 -15.10 38.19 4.44
N LEU A 148 -13.89 37.62 4.55
CA LEU A 148 -13.45 36.95 5.79
C LEU A 148 -13.25 37.92 6.94
N ARG A 149 -12.78 39.14 6.68
CA ARG A 149 -12.60 40.16 7.73
C ARG A 149 -13.92 40.62 8.35
N ASP A 150 -15.01 40.52 7.61
CA ASP A 150 -16.35 40.93 8.04
C ASP A 150 -17.10 39.81 8.82
N VAL A 151 -16.54 38.59 8.88
CA VAL A 151 -17.15 37.46 9.61
C VAL A 151 -17.06 37.72 11.11
N GLN A 152 -18.21 37.87 11.78
CA GLN A 152 -18.28 38.11 13.23
C GLN A 152 -18.37 36.83 14.06
N HIS A 153 -18.84 35.73 13.47
CA HIS A 153 -18.98 34.43 14.11
C HIS A 153 -18.56 33.32 13.14
N PRO A 154 -17.88 32.26 13.58
CA PRO A 154 -17.53 31.14 12.72
C PRO A 154 -18.75 30.54 12.02
N THR A 155 -18.67 30.34 10.71
CA THR A 155 -19.68 29.61 9.93
C THR A 155 -19.13 28.25 9.53
N CYS A 156 -19.99 27.24 9.46
CA CYS A 156 -19.63 25.90 9.01
C CYS A 156 -20.70 25.37 8.05
N GLU A 157 -20.30 25.04 6.83
CA GLU A 157 -21.17 24.55 5.77
C GLU A 157 -20.80 23.10 5.42
N SER A 158 -21.80 22.22 5.33
CA SER A 158 -21.58 20.82 4.93
C SER A 158 -21.28 20.76 3.42
N VAL A 159 -20.08 20.30 3.07
CA VAL A 159 -19.63 20.08 1.69
C VAL A 159 -19.98 18.68 1.23
N LEU A 160 -19.80 17.71 2.13
CA LEU A 160 -20.31 16.35 2.00
C LEU A 160 -21.22 16.06 3.19
N PRO A 161 -22.25 15.22 3.03
CA PRO A 161 -23.04 14.75 4.15
C PRO A 161 -22.14 14.10 5.21
N HIS A 162 -22.44 14.38 6.48
CA HIS A 162 -21.86 13.62 7.58
C HIS A 162 -22.54 12.24 7.61
N GLU A 163 -21.73 11.19 7.49
CA GLU A 163 -22.21 9.82 7.55
C GLU A 163 -21.94 9.20 8.93
N ASP A 164 -22.69 8.15 9.27
CA ASP A 164 -22.66 7.51 10.60
C ASP A 164 -21.27 6.97 10.99
N ASP A 165 -20.43 6.66 10.00
CA ASP A 165 -19.05 6.20 10.20
C ASP A 165 -18.04 7.34 10.33
N GLY A 166 -18.51 8.59 10.35
CA GLY A 166 -17.68 9.78 10.53
C GLY A 166 -17.09 10.35 9.26
N LEU A 167 -17.35 9.79 8.06
CA LEU A 167 -16.99 10.48 6.82
C LEU A 167 -17.74 11.81 6.76
N GLY A 168 -17.04 12.88 6.39
CA GLY A 168 -17.66 14.17 6.14
C GLY A 168 -16.68 15.19 5.59
N ALA A 169 -17.22 16.27 5.05
CA ALA A 169 -16.43 17.42 4.65
C ALA A 169 -17.20 18.69 4.95
N TRP A 170 -16.49 19.72 5.43
CA TRP A 170 -17.09 21.01 5.79
C TRP A 170 -16.22 22.16 5.35
N LEU A 171 -16.83 23.25 4.92
CA LEU A 171 -16.17 24.52 4.65
C LEU A 171 -16.45 25.45 5.81
N MET A 172 -15.39 25.88 6.50
CA MET A 172 -15.49 26.79 7.64
C MET A 172 -14.93 28.16 7.27
N ARG A 173 -15.61 29.22 7.74
CA ARG A 173 -15.17 30.61 7.59
C ARG A 173 -15.13 31.28 8.94
N LEU A 174 -14.05 32.01 9.19
CA LEU A 174 -13.76 32.64 10.46
C LEU A 174 -13.27 34.05 10.21
N GLY A 175 -13.72 34.95 11.09
CA GLY A 175 -13.18 36.30 11.19
C GLY A 175 -11.75 36.31 11.72
N PRO A 176 -11.11 37.49 11.79
CA PRO A 176 -9.76 37.64 12.31
C PRO A 176 -9.59 37.09 13.73
N ASP A 177 -8.47 36.41 13.98
CA ASP A 177 -8.00 35.95 15.29
C ASP A 177 -8.96 35.06 16.10
N MET A 178 -9.94 34.44 15.42
CA MET A 178 -10.93 33.55 16.02
C MET A 178 -10.38 32.13 16.19
N PRO A 179 -10.73 31.45 17.30
CA PRO A 179 -10.45 30.02 17.46
C PRO A 179 -11.27 29.20 16.47
N LEU A 180 -10.66 28.15 15.92
CA LEU A 180 -11.36 27.16 15.12
C LEU A 180 -12.22 26.29 16.06
N PRO A 181 -13.55 26.37 15.99
CA PRO A 181 -14.40 25.62 16.92
C PRO A 181 -14.37 24.12 16.59
N GLY A 182 -14.31 23.28 17.63
CA GLY A 182 -14.79 21.91 17.55
C GLY A 182 -14.01 20.96 16.63
N LEU A 183 -12.68 20.93 16.70
CA LEU A 183 -11.89 19.78 16.21
C LEU A 183 -11.98 18.54 17.13
N ALA A 184 -12.78 18.62 18.20
CA ALA A 184 -12.87 17.60 19.23
C ALA A 184 -13.31 16.26 18.64
N THR A 185 -12.36 15.34 18.47
CA THR A 185 -12.47 13.87 18.53
C THR A 185 -13.83 13.31 18.10
N ALA A 186 -14.36 13.77 16.97
CA ALA A 186 -15.47 13.07 16.34
C ALA A 186 -14.95 11.68 15.97
N PRO A 187 -15.75 10.61 16.09
CA PRO A 187 -15.34 9.29 15.66
C PRO A 187 -15.01 9.40 14.16
N GLY A 188 -13.72 9.49 13.81
CA GLY A 188 -13.24 9.65 12.45
C GLY A 188 -11.81 9.16 12.33
N GLY A 189 -11.40 8.71 11.15
CA GLY A 189 -10.08 8.13 10.86
C GLY A 189 -8.98 9.17 10.62
N GLY A 190 -9.07 10.35 11.24
CA GLY A 190 -8.21 11.52 11.01
C GLY A 190 -8.81 12.56 10.07
N GLN A 191 -8.28 13.78 10.12
CA GLN A 191 -8.79 14.94 9.40
C GLN A 191 -7.69 15.70 8.66
N TYR A 192 -7.98 16.11 7.44
CA TYR A 192 -7.19 17.13 6.73
C TYR A 192 -7.88 18.47 6.80
N LEU A 193 -7.07 19.53 6.95
CA LEU A 193 -7.48 20.91 6.81
C LEU A 193 -6.70 21.52 5.65
N LEU A 194 -7.43 21.99 4.64
CA LEU A 194 -6.85 22.67 3.48
C LEU A 194 -7.27 24.14 3.49
N VAL A 195 -6.28 25.05 3.57
CA VAL A 195 -6.55 26.50 3.64
C VAL A 195 -7.01 27.00 2.28
N ALA A 196 -8.27 27.42 2.18
CA ALA A 196 -8.87 27.94 0.95
C ALA A 196 -8.73 29.46 0.78
N GLY A 197 -8.69 30.18 1.90
CA GLY A 197 -8.52 31.63 1.97
C GLY A 197 -8.00 32.08 3.33
N GLY A 198 -7.39 33.27 3.38
CA GLY A 198 -6.80 33.79 4.61
C GLY A 198 -5.61 32.98 5.11
N THR A 199 -5.47 32.86 6.44
CA THR A 199 -4.35 32.16 7.09
C THR A 199 -4.82 31.37 8.30
N LEU A 200 -4.26 30.16 8.46
CA LEU A 200 -4.43 29.31 9.64
C LEU A 200 -3.19 29.42 10.51
N VAL A 201 -3.35 29.61 11.82
CA VAL A 201 -2.26 29.73 12.79
C VAL A 201 -2.28 28.52 13.72
N HIS A 202 -1.12 27.86 13.83
CA HIS A 202 -0.92 26.70 14.71
C HIS A 202 0.52 26.65 15.25
N GLY A 203 0.69 26.63 16.58
CA GLY A 203 2.01 26.43 17.19
C GLY A 203 3.08 27.45 16.75
N GLY A 204 2.67 28.70 16.47
CA GLY A 204 3.55 29.74 15.93
C GLY A 204 3.77 29.70 14.41
N MET A 205 3.31 28.64 13.73
CA MET A 205 3.31 28.57 12.27
C MET A 205 2.13 29.33 11.68
N VAL A 206 2.39 30.06 10.59
CA VAL A 206 1.36 30.71 9.76
C VAL A 206 1.24 29.93 8.46
N LEU A 207 0.07 29.35 8.24
CA LEU A 207 -0.26 28.50 7.12
C LEU A 207 -1.15 29.28 6.14
N PRO A 208 -0.59 29.88 5.07
CA PRO A 208 -1.36 30.64 4.09
C PRO A 208 -2.20 29.74 3.19
N ARG A 209 -2.98 30.35 2.30
CA ARG A 209 -3.76 29.68 1.25
C ARG A 209 -2.97 28.56 0.56
N LEU A 210 -3.66 27.43 0.33
CA LEU A 210 -3.15 26.14 -0.17
C LEU A 210 -2.19 25.39 0.76
N SER A 211 -2.01 25.84 2.00
CA SER A 211 -1.32 25.01 3.01
C SER A 211 -2.20 23.86 3.45
N CYS A 212 -1.55 22.74 3.74
CA CYS A 212 -2.18 21.49 4.18
C CYS A 212 -1.79 21.20 5.62
N LEU A 213 -2.77 20.84 6.45
CA LEU A 213 -2.59 20.35 7.80
C LEU A 213 -3.28 18.99 7.93
N TYR A 214 -2.68 18.06 8.64
CA TYR A 214 -3.33 16.82 9.08
C TYR A 214 -3.36 16.72 10.60
N VAL A 215 -4.47 16.24 11.13
CA VAL A 215 -4.69 15.94 12.54
C VAL A 215 -5.15 14.49 12.66
N SER A 216 -4.40 13.66 13.38
CA SER A 216 -4.79 12.27 13.63
C SER A 216 -5.95 12.17 14.63
N ALA A 217 -6.73 11.08 14.53
CA ALA A 217 -7.93 10.84 15.34
C ALA A 217 -7.68 10.82 16.87
N ASP A 218 -6.50 10.39 17.28
CA ASP A 218 -6.02 10.26 18.67
C ASP A 218 -5.35 11.54 19.21
N SER A 219 -5.30 12.61 18.41
CA SER A 219 -4.66 13.86 18.84
C SER A 219 -5.50 14.60 19.89
N SER A 220 -4.84 15.15 20.91
CA SER A 220 -5.50 16.07 21.86
C SER A 220 -6.09 17.29 21.13
N PRO A 221 -7.17 17.90 21.64
CA PRO A 221 -7.80 19.06 21.03
C PRO A 221 -6.79 20.18 20.75
N LEU A 222 -6.80 20.69 19.51
CA LEU A 222 -5.85 21.71 19.07
C LEU A 222 -6.38 23.12 19.21
N LEU A 223 -5.51 24.02 19.65
CA LEU A 223 -5.71 25.46 19.56
C LEU A 223 -5.31 25.93 18.15
N LEU A 224 -6.21 25.70 17.19
CA LEU A 224 -6.13 26.32 15.87
C LEU A 224 -6.85 27.67 15.88
N ARG A 225 -6.30 28.67 15.18
CA ARG A 225 -6.89 30.00 15.04
C ARG A 225 -6.79 30.53 13.62
N SER A 226 -7.72 31.38 13.22
CA SER A 226 -7.52 32.23 12.04
C SER A 226 -6.46 33.29 12.32
N GLY A 227 -5.76 33.75 11.27
CA GLY A 227 -4.88 34.91 11.38
C GLY A 227 -5.64 36.23 11.20
N ALA A 228 -4.88 37.32 11.07
CA ALA A 228 -5.39 38.70 11.06
C ALA A 228 -6.36 39.03 9.91
N ASP A 229 -6.35 38.25 8.83
CA ASP A 229 -7.23 38.42 7.68
C ASP A 229 -8.45 37.49 7.70
N GLY A 230 -8.62 36.71 8.77
CA GLY A 230 -9.57 35.62 8.82
C GLY A 230 -9.07 34.34 8.16
N LEU A 231 -9.95 33.35 8.08
CA LEU A 231 -9.64 32.01 7.56
C LEU A 231 -10.85 31.44 6.84
N GLU A 232 -10.62 30.88 5.66
CA GLU A 232 -11.51 29.93 5.01
C GLU A 232 -10.76 28.60 4.89
N VAL A 233 -11.32 27.53 5.46
CA VAL A 233 -10.66 26.23 5.55
C VAL A 233 -11.62 25.10 5.24
N LEU A 234 -11.17 24.20 4.38
CA LEU A 234 -11.89 22.97 4.04
C LEU A 234 -11.42 21.85 4.96
N LEU A 235 -12.33 21.33 5.77
CA LEU A 235 -12.12 20.17 6.63
C LEU A 235 -12.59 18.91 5.90
N LEU A 236 -11.74 17.89 5.87
CA LEU A 236 -11.97 16.62 5.21
C LEU A 236 -11.74 15.51 6.22
N GLN A 237 -12.82 14.93 6.73
CA GLN A 237 -12.76 13.87 7.73
C GLN A 237 -12.89 12.52 7.06
N PHE A 238 -11.94 11.64 7.35
CA PHE A 238 -12.02 10.25 6.96
C PHE A 238 -12.97 9.49 7.88
N PRO A 239 -13.68 8.46 7.39
CA PRO A 239 -14.47 7.60 8.25
C PRO A 239 -13.56 6.92 9.27
N VAL A 240 -14.11 6.57 10.43
CA VAL A 240 -13.45 5.67 11.37
C VAL A 240 -13.08 4.42 10.58
N MET A 241 -11.79 4.13 10.56
CA MET A 241 -11.38 2.79 10.19
C MET A 241 -11.90 1.89 11.30
N GLU A 242 -13.03 1.21 11.08
CA GLU A 242 -13.29 0.02 11.86
C GLU A 242 -12.00 -0.83 11.78
N ALA A 243 -11.51 -1.30 12.92
CA ALA A 243 -10.93 -2.63 12.91
C ALA A 243 -12.04 -3.51 12.31
N ALA A 244 -11.94 -3.82 11.02
CA ALA A 244 -13.05 -4.25 10.17
C ALA A 244 -13.54 -5.66 10.53
N GLN A 245 -14.10 -5.79 11.74
CA GLN A 245 -14.61 -7.00 12.34
C GLN A 245 -15.81 -6.76 13.27
N ALA A 246 -16.22 -5.52 13.60
CA ALA A 246 -17.22 -5.31 14.65
C ALA A 246 -18.65 -4.90 14.19
N GLN A 247 -18.93 -4.56 12.93
CA GLN A 247 -20.31 -4.25 12.49
C GLN A 247 -20.78 -5.01 11.24
N ARG A 248 -20.35 -6.26 11.06
CA ARG A 248 -20.91 -7.15 10.04
C ARG A 248 -22.05 -8.05 10.51
N GLU A 249 -22.50 -7.95 11.76
CA GLU A 249 -23.43 -8.94 12.33
C GLU A 249 -24.93 -8.61 12.30
N THR A 250 -25.39 -7.46 11.78
CA THR A 250 -26.83 -7.11 11.93
C THR A 250 -27.57 -6.66 10.69
N GLN A 251 -27.26 -7.18 9.49
CA GLN A 251 -28.21 -7.12 8.37
C GLN A 251 -28.06 -8.30 7.40
N PRO A 252 -29.16 -8.97 7.00
CA PRO A 252 -29.08 -10.16 6.16
C PRO A 252 -28.83 -9.74 4.70
N PRO A 253 -27.76 -10.22 4.03
CA PRO A 253 -27.51 -9.84 2.66
C PRO A 253 -28.37 -10.68 1.69
N LYS A 254 -29.05 -9.97 0.80
CA LYS A 254 -29.77 -10.52 -0.36
C LYS A 254 -28.79 -11.25 -1.29
N ARG A 255 -29.27 -12.38 -1.81
CA ARG A 255 -28.58 -13.33 -2.69
C ARG A 255 -28.00 -12.68 -3.96
N SER A 256 -26.70 -12.87 -4.23
CA SER A 256 -26.23 -13.52 -5.47
C SER A 256 -24.70 -13.69 -5.57
N ARG A 257 -24.32 -14.92 -5.96
CA ARG A 257 -23.11 -15.38 -6.68
C ARG A 257 -21.75 -15.37 -5.95
N GLY A 258 -21.54 -16.46 -5.20
CA GLY A 258 -20.25 -17.16 -5.08
C GLY A 258 -19.19 -16.54 -4.17
N LYS A 259 -19.42 -16.54 -2.84
CA LYS A 259 -18.33 -16.43 -1.86
C LYS A 259 -17.32 -17.58 -2.08
N PRO A 260 -16.00 -17.39 -1.90
CA PRO A 260 -15.14 -18.54 -1.64
C PRO A 260 -15.72 -19.26 -0.43
N ALA A 261 -15.95 -20.56 -0.56
CA ALA A 261 -16.53 -21.36 0.52
C ALA A 261 -15.60 -21.29 1.73
N SER A 262 -16.18 -21.05 2.92
CA SER A 262 -15.51 -21.27 4.20
C SER A 262 -14.96 -22.69 4.26
N ALA A 263 -13.98 -22.93 5.13
CA ALA A 263 -13.46 -24.27 5.39
C ALA A 263 -14.61 -25.27 5.59
N LEU A 264 -14.46 -26.45 5.00
CA LEU A 264 -15.39 -27.55 5.22
C LEU A 264 -15.01 -28.23 6.53
N PRO A 265 -15.92 -28.32 7.54
CA PRO A 265 -15.59 -28.87 8.85
C PRO A 265 -14.97 -30.28 8.78
N GLU A 266 -15.45 -31.11 7.86
CA GLU A 266 -14.92 -32.44 7.60
C GLU A 266 -13.47 -32.42 7.09
N HIS A 267 -13.08 -31.41 6.30
CA HIS A 267 -11.71 -31.25 5.84
C HIS A 267 -10.80 -30.74 6.95
N VAL A 268 -11.29 -29.84 7.82
CA VAL A 268 -10.53 -29.38 8.99
C VAL A 268 -10.29 -30.55 9.95
N ALA A 269 -11.33 -31.31 10.27
CA ALA A 269 -11.23 -32.49 11.13
C ALA A 269 -10.30 -33.56 10.53
N LEU A 270 -10.29 -33.72 9.20
CA LEU A 270 -9.36 -34.59 8.51
C LEU A 270 -7.90 -34.13 8.68
N VAL A 271 -7.62 -32.83 8.48
CA VAL A 271 -6.27 -32.28 8.57
C VAL A 271 -5.74 -32.33 10.01
N GLN A 272 -6.61 -32.15 11.01
CA GLN A 272 -6.26 -32.32 12.42
C GLN A 272 -5.82 -33.74 12.77
N GLN A 273 -6.18 -34.75 11.98
CA GLN A 273 -5.72 -36.14 12.14
C GLN A 273 -4.33 -36.38 11.53
N GLY A 274 -3.74 -35.39 10.84
CA GLY A 274 -2.38 -35.42 10.32
C GLY A 274 -2.22 -36.04 8.93
N ALA A 275 -0.96 -36.12 8.48
CA ALA A 275 -0.60 -36.46 7.10
C ALA A 275 -1.11 -37.83 6.63
N ALA A 276 -1.16 -38.85 7.50
CA ALA A 276 -1.64 -40.19 7.14
C ALA A 276 -3.14 -40.20 6.80
N ALA A 277 -3.95 -39.46 7.54
CA ALA A 277 -5.37 -39.31 7.26
C ALA A 277 -5.60 -38.58 5.94
N ILE A 278 -4.82 -37.51 5.69
CA ILE A 278 -4.84 -36.78 4.42
C ILE A 278 -4.50 -37.71 3.26
N ALA A 279 -3.46 -38.55 3.40
CA ALA A 279 -3.06 -39.51 2.37
C ALA A 279 -4.18 -40.53 2.04
N ALA A 280 -4.78 -41.15 3.06
CA ALA A 280 -5.90 -42.07 2.87
C ALA A 280 -7.12 -41.38 2.20
N TRP A 281 -7.40 -40.12 2.58
CA TRP A 281 -8.46 -39.34 1.95
C TRP A 281 -8.16 -39.05 0.47
N ARG A 282 -6.90 -38.75 0.11
CA ARG A 282 -6.47 -38.52 -1.27
C ARG A 282 -6.60 -39.76 -2.14
N GLU A 283 -6.28 -40.94 -1.60
CA GLU A 283 -6.48 -42.22 -2.30
C GLU A 283 -7.97 -42.45 -2.61
N ALA A 284 -8.86 -42.11 -1.67
CA ALA A 284 -10.30 -42.23 -1.87
C ALA A 284 -10.90 -41.13 -2.76
N HIS A 285 -10.25 -39.96 -2.87
CA HIS A 285 -10.75 -38.78 -3.59
C HIS A 285 -9.72 -38.23 -4.59
N PRO A 286 -9.36 -39.00 -5.63
CA PRO A 286 -8.34 -38.58 -6.59
C PRO A 286 -8.73 -37.27 -7.30
N GLY A 287 -7.83 -36.28 -7.25
CA GLY A 287 -8.02 -34.96 -7.86
C GLY A 287 -8.93 -33.99 -7.09
N ALA A 288 -9.56 -34.42 -5.99
CA ALA A 288 -10.31 -33.53 -5.12
C ALA A 288 -9.37 -32.56 -4.39
N ARG A 289 -9.88 -31.40 -3.97
CA ARG A 289 -9.11 -30.38 -3.26
C ARG A 289 -9.64 -30.21 -1.84
N LEU A 290 -8.74 -30.12 -0.87
CA LEU A 290 -9.12 -29.75 0.50
C LEU A 290 -9.56 -28.28 0.54
N HIS A 291 -10.67 -28.03 1.22
CA HIS A 291 -11.25 -26.70 1.43
C HIS A 291 -11.05 -26.31 2.89
N LEU A 292 -10.05 -25.47 3.13
CA LEU A 292 -9.52 -25.08 4.43
C LEU A 292 -9.43 -23.55 4.55
N ALA A 293 -10.15 -22.80 3.72
CA ALA A 293 -10.11 -21.35 3.73
C ALA A 293 -10.61 -20.83 5.09
N GLN A 294 -9.86 -19.90 5.71
CA GLN A 294 -10.14 -19.36 7.05
C GLN A 294 -10.11 -20.41 8.18
N ALA A 295 -9.55 -21.60 7.94
CA ALA A 295 -9.38 -22.60 9.00
C ALA A 295 -8.28 -22.19 9.98
N ASP A 296 -8.50 -22.46 11.26
CA ASP A 296 -7.44 -22.47 12.26
C ASP A 296 -6.75 -23.84 12.22
N LEU A 297 -5.49 -23.81 11.78
CA LEU A 297 -4.59 -24.96 11.65
C LEU A 297 -3.30 -24.73 12.45
N THR A 298 -3.34 -23.81 13.42
CA THR A 298 -2.19 -23.40 14.22
C THR A 298 -1.55 -24.57 14.95
N GLY A 299 -0.21 -24.63 14.92
CA GLY A 299 0.58 -25.63 15.63
C GLY A 299 0.39 -27.09 15.20
N LEU A 300 -0.38 -27.37 14.14
CA LEU A 300 -0.58 -28.75 13.66
C LEU A 300 0.71 -29.35 13.11
N ASN A 301 0.83 -30.68 13.22
CA ASN A 301 1.87 -31.44 12.54
C ASN A 301 1.33 -31.99 11.21
N LEU A 302 1.72 -31.32 10.12
CA LEU A 302 1.36 -31.65 8.74
C LEU A 302 2.61 -32.00 7.92
N ARG A 303 3.65 -32.54 8.59
CA ARG A 303 4.89 -32.97 7.94
C ARG A 303 4.58 -33.98 6.85
N GLY A 304 5.05 -33.70 5.63
CA GLY A 304 4.86 -34.56 4.47
C GLY A 304 3.42 -34.67 3.97
N ALA A 305 2.49 -33.84 4.46
CA ALA A 305 1.09 -33.91 4.05
C ALA A 305 0.91 -33.54 2.57
N ASP A 306 0.00 -34.24 1.87
CA ASP A 306 -0.42 -33.89 0.52
C ASP A 306 -1.55 -32.86 0.54
N LEU A 307 -1.15 -31.59 0.50
CA LEU A 307 -2.01 -30.41 0.42
C LEU A 307 -2.01 -29.82 -1.00
N GLN A 308 -1.67 -30.60 -2.03
CA GLN A 308 -1.63 -30.13 -3.41
C GLN A 308 -2.97 -29.52 -3.83
N GLY A 309 -2.94 -28.28 -4.33
CA GLY A 309 -4.12 -27.55 -4.77
C GLY A 309 -5.13 -27.20 -3.68
N ALA A 310 -4.79 -27.38 -2.40
CA ALA A 310 -5.68 -27.05 -1.28
C ALA A 310 -6.05 -25.56 -1.29
N ARG A 311 -7.28 -25.26 -0.87
CA ARG A 311 -7.77 -23.89 -0.66
C ARG A 311 -7.53 -23.52 0.79
N LEU A 312 -6.48 -22.76 1.05
CA LEU A 312 -5.98 -22.30 2.36
C LEU A 312 -6.01 -20.77 2.47
N ALA A 313 -6.78 -20.08 1.63
CA ALA A 313 -6.87 -18.63 1.66
C ALA A 313 -7.33 -18.17 3.05
N GLU A 314 -6.62 -17.20 3.63
CA GLU A 314 -6.87 -16.66 4.98
C GLU A 314 -6.81 -17.71 6.11
N ALA A 315 -6.27 -18.92 5.87
CA ALA A 315 -6.08 -19.90 6.93
C ALA A 315 -4.96 -19.48 7.88
N ASP A 316 -5.08 -19.80 9.17
CA ASP A 316 -4.03 -19.62 10.15
C ASP A 316 -3.23 -20.91 10.31
N LEU A 317 -1.99 -20.89 9.86
CA LEU A 317 -0.98 -21.95 9.88
C LEU A 317 0.20 -21.53 10.77
N SER A 318 0.00 -20.62 11.72
CA SER A 318 1.06 -20.14 12.60
C SER A 318 1.64 -21.30 13.42
N GLY A 319 2.97 -21.42 13.42
CA GLY A 319 3.69 -22.49 14.11
C GLY A 319 3.46 -23.92 13.58
N THR A 320 2.71 -24.10 12.49
CA THR A 320 2.44 -25.42 11.90
C THR A 320 3.71 -26.04 11.31
N ASP A 321 3.92 -27.34 11.52
CA ASP A 321 5.00 -28.09 10.85
C ASP A 321 4.50 -28.62 9.51
N LEU A 322 4.89 -27.94 8.43
CA LEU A 322 4.64 -28.28 7.02
C LEU A 322 5.92 -28.84 6.36
N SER A 323 6.91 -29.31 7.14
CA SER A 323 8.16 -29.78 6.57
C SER A 323 7.93 -30.93 5.57
N GLY A 324 8.47 -30.77 4.36
CA GLY A 324 8.28 -31.72 3.26
C GLY A 324 6.85 -31.85 2.73
N ALA A 325 5.91 -31.02 3.16
CA ALA A 325 4.52 -31.06 2.66
C ALA A 325 4.46 -30.70 1.16
N ASP A 326 3.51 -31.31 0.44
CA ASP A 326 3.20 -30.93 -0.94
C ASP A 326 2.10 -29.87 -0.96
N LEU A 327 2.46 -28.64 -1.30
CA LEU A 327 1.59 -27.46 -1.39
C LEU A 327 1.56 -26.92 -2.83
N GLN A 328 1.95 -27.72 -3.83
CA GLN A 328 1.96 -27.26 -5.21
C GLN A 328 0.59 -26.76 -5.63
N GLN A 329 0.55 -25.58 -6.26
CA GLN A 329 -0.69 -24.92 -6.70
C GLN A 329 -1.72 -24.65 -5.60
N ALA A 330 -1.34 -24.72 -4.32
CA ALA A 330 -2.23 -24.35 -3.22
C ALA A 330 -2.57 -22.85 -3.27
N ASP A 331 -3.82 -22.53 -2.92
CA ASP A 331 -4.27 -21.15 -2.75
C ASP A 331 -4.09 -20.76 -1.28
N MET A 332 -3.01 -20.07 -0.96
CA MET A 332 -2.64 -19.62 0.39
C MET A 332 -2.67 -18.08 0.48
N ARG A 333 -3.52 -17.43 -0.32
CA ARG A 333 -3.63 -15.96 -0.33
C ARG A 333 -4.03 -15.45 1.05
N ALA A 334 -3.29 -14.47 1.55
CA ALA A 334 -3.49 -13.90 2.88
C ALA A 334 -3.47 -14.94 4.03
N ALA A 335 -2.89 -16.12 3.83
CA ALA A 335 -2.69 -17.08 4.91
C ALA A 335 -1.67 -16.55 5.94
N ILE A 336 -1.84 -16.93 7.20
CA ILE A 336 -0.93 -16.59 8.29
C ILE A 336 -0.02 -17.80 8.52
N LEU A 337 1.27 -17.64 8.29
CA LEU A 337 2.32 -18.66 8.37
C LEU A 337 3.43 -18.23 9.34
N VAL A 338 3.08 -17.42 10.34
CA VAL A 338 4.04 -16.87 11.30
C VAL A 338 4.75 -18.02 12.00
N GLN A 339 6.08 -18.03 11.93
CA GLN A 339 6.93 -19.07 12.51
C GLN A 339 6.62 -20.51 12.04
N ALA A 340 5.89 -20.69 10.94
CA ALA A 340 5.61 -22.02 10.38
C ALA A 340 6.90 -22.68 9.84
N ASN A 341 6.96 -24.00 9.91
CA ASN A 341 8.08 -24.77 9.36
C ASN A 341 7.72 -25.35 7.99
N LEU A 342 8.25 -24.77 6.92
CA LEU A 342 8.11 -25.18 5.53
C LEU A 342 9.42 -25.80 4.98
N THR A 343 10.31 -26.30 5.84
CA THR A 343 11.59 -26.90 5.42
C THR A 343 11.35 -28.01 4.38
N GLY A 344 11.90 -27.84 3.18
CA GLY A 344 11.76 -28.79 2.07
C GLY A 344 10.35 -28.90 1.48
N ALA A 345 9.41 -28.01 1.83
CA ALA A 345 8.05 -28.03 1.29
C ALA A 345 8.03 -27.72 -0.21
N ARG A 346 7.09 -28.32 -0.93
CA ARG A 346 6.88 -28.11 -2.37
C ARG A 346 5.79 -27.06 -2.59
N LEU A 347 6.18 -25.86 -3.00
CA LEU A 347 5.31 -24.68 -3.15
C LEU A 347 5.26 -24.19 -4.60
N GLN A 348 5.65 -25.00 -5.58
CA GLN A 348 5.70 -24.57 -6.97
C GLN A 348 4.31 -24.10 -7.43
N ARG A 349 4.28 -22.89 -8.00
CA ARG A 349 3.04 -22.22 -8.45
C ARG A 349 1.97 -22.03 -7.36
N ALA A 350 2.32 -22.16 -6.08
CA ALA A 350 1.41 -21.81 -4.98
C ALA A 350 1.16 -20.29 -4.98
N SER A 351 -0.03 -19.89 -4.52
CA SER A 351 -0.38 -18.48 -4.34
C SER A 351 -0.24 -18.09 -2.88
N LEU A 352 0.82 -17.36 -2.55
CA LEU A 352 1.12 -16.78 -1.23
C LEU A 352 0.92 -15.26 -1.24
N VAL A 353 0.08 -14.74 -2.14
CA VAL A 353 -0.13 -13.29 -2.28
C VAL A 353 -0.65 -12.71 -0.96
N ARG A 354 0.06 -11.71 -0.43
CA ARG A 354 -0.20 -11.08 0.88
C ARG A 354 -0.19 -12.04 2.07
N ALA A 355 0.40 -13.23 1.95
CA ALA A 355 0.58 -14.12 3.08
C ALA A 355 1.57 -13.53 4.08
N ASN A 356 1.37 -13.83 5.36
CA ASN A 356 2.29 -13.44 6.42
C ASN A 356 3.20 -14.63 6.78
N LEU A 357 4.45 -14.61 6.34
CA LEU A 357 5.48 -15.61 6.64
C LEU A 357 6.54 -15.07 7.63
N THR A 358 6.20 -14.10 8.48
CA THR A 358 7.15 -13.54 9.45
C THR A 358 7.81 -14.65 10.28
N GLY A 359 9.14 -14.70 10.26
CA GLY A 359 9.94 -15.70 10.98
C GLY A 359 9.74 -17.15 10.53
N ALA A 360 9.09 -17.39 9.38
CA ALA A 360 8.89 -18.75 8.88
C ALA A 360 10.21 -19.41 8.45
N ARG A 361 10.26 -20.73 8.54
CA ARG A 361 11.43 -21.54 8.16
C ARG A 361 11.16 -22.24 6.84
N LEU A 362 11.72 -21.74 5.75
CA LEU A 362 11.67 -22.30 4.40
C LEU A 362 13.02 -22.85 3.86
N PRO A 363 13.98 -23.38 4.66
CA PRO A 363 15.17 -23.98 4.06
C PRO A 363 14.83 -25.08 3.06
N LEU A 364 15.51 -25.10 1.92
CA LEU A 364 15.30 -26.09 0.84
C LEU A 364 13.88 -26.12 0.24
N ALA A 365 13.03 -25.14 0.54
CA ALA A 365 11.68 -25.08 -0.01
C ALA A 365 11.70 -24.83 -1.53
N GLN A 366 10.73 -25.41 -2.25
CA GLN A 366 10.63 -25.31 -3.70
C GLN A 366 9.53 -24.32 -4.09
N LEU A 367 9.91 -23.06 -4.29
CA LEU A 367 9.05 -21.90 -4.57
C LEU A 367 9.08 -21.47 -6.05
N SER A 368 9.62 -22.28 -6.95
CA SER A 368 9.73 -21.89 -8.36
C SER A 368 8.35 -21.52 -8.94
N GLN A 369 8.27 -20.35 -9.58
CA GLN A 369 7.02 -19.78 -10.12
C GLN A 369 5.90 -19.54 -9.08
N ALA A 370 6.21 -19.52 -7.78
CA ALA A 370 5.24 -19.16 -6.75
C ALA A 370 4.88 -17.67 -6.80
N HIS A 371 3.66 -17.33 -6.39
CA HIS A 371 3.17 -15.95 -6.37
C HIS A 371 3.22 -15.40 -4.95
N LEU A 372 4.20 -14.56 -4.64
CA LEU A 372 4.41 -13.97 -3.32
C LEU A 372 4.16 -12.45 -3.30
N HIS A 373 3.45 -11.89 -4.28
CA HIS A 373 3.18 -10.45 -4.37
C HIS A 373 2.63 -9.89 -3.03
N GLY A 374 3.33 -8.91 -2.47
CA GLY A 374 2.95 -8.25 -1.22
C GLY A 374 2.99 -9.15 0.03
N ALA A 375 3.66 -10.30 -0.02
CA ALA A 375 3.84 -11.15 1.15
C ALA A 375 4.83 -10.52 2.15
N CYS A 376 4.70 -10.89 3.42
CA CYS A 376 5.65 -10.51 4.47
C CYS A 376 6.54 -11.70 4.80
N LEU A 377 7.84 -11.59 4.53
CA LEU A 377 8.87 -12.56 4.89
C LEU A 377 9.89 -11.96 5.87
N TYR A 378 9.46 -10.99 6.68
CA TYR A 378 10.31 -10.37 7.71
C TYR A 378 10.98 -11.44 8.58
N GLY A 379 12.31 -11.44 8.62
CA GLY A 379 13.12 -12.39 9.39
C GLY A 379 12.95 -13.87 9.01
N ALA A 380 12.35 -14.18 7.86
CA ALA A 380 12.17 -15.56 7.40
C ALA A 380 13.48 -16.17 6.92
N SER A 381 13.65 -17.48 7.08
CA SER A 381 14.80 -18.23 6.58
C SER A 381 14.44 -18.97 5.29
N LEU A 382 15.02 -18.58 4.16
CA LEU A 382 14.90 -19.24 2.86
C LEU A 382 16.24 -19.85 2.39
N GLN A 383 17.11 -20.23 3.32
CA GLN A 383 18.41 -20.81 3.00
C GLN A 383 18.29 -21.96 2.00
N LYS A 384 19.04 -21.91 0.89
CA LYS A 384 19.04 -22.93 -0.17
C LYS A 384 17.66 -23.18 -0.81
N ALA A 385 16.71 -22.25 -0.67
CA ALA A 385 15.40 -22.37 -1.32
C ALA A 385 15.53 -22.18 -2.83
N GLN A 386 14.63 -22.84 -3.58
CA GLN A 386 14.51 -22.71 -5.03
C GLN A 386 13.38 -21.74 -5.35
N VAL A 387 13.70 -20.48 -5.64
CA VAL A 387 12.75 -19.37 -5.82
C VAL A 387 12.77 -18.85 -7.25
N GLN A 388 13.23 -19.66 -8.20
CA GLN A 388 13.43 -19.25 -9.59
C GLN A 388 12.10 -18.81 -10.22
N ARG A 389 12.13 -17.68 -10.92
CA ARG A 389 10.97 -17.09 -11.60
C ARG A 389 9.74 -16.88 -10.70
N ALA A 390 9.93 -16.78 -9.39
CA ALA A 390 8.86 -16.42 -8.46
C ALA A 390 8.50 -14.93 -8.61
N TYR A 391 7.25 -14.60 -8.28
CA TYR A 391 6.75 -13.24 -8.29
C TYR A 391 6.80 -12.65 -6.88
N LEU A 392 7.86 -11.91 -6.58
CA LEU A 392 8.16 -11.29 -5.28
C LEU A 392 7.90 -9.76 -5.30
N VAL A 393 7.10 -9.27 -6.23
CA VAL A 393 6.79 -7.84 -6.37
C VAL A 393 6.20 -7.28 -5.07
N SER A 394 6.77 -6.19 -4.54
CA SER A 394 6.36 -5.54 -3.28
C SER A 394 6.39 -6.44 -2.04
N THR A 395 7.22 -7.50 -2.06
CA THR A 395 7.42 -8.38 -0.90
C THR A 395 8.34 -7.73 0.12
N ASP A 396 8.05 -7.94 1.41
CA ASP A 396 8.96 -7.56 2.48
C ASP A 396 9.89 -8.72 2.82
N LEU A 397 11.18 -8.61 2.50
CA LEU A 397 12.25 -9.56 2.81
C LEU A 397 13.19 -9.01 3.89
N THR A 398 12.76 -8.01 4.66
CA THR A 398 13.61 -7.35 5.66
C THR A 398 14.17 -8.37 6.65
N GLY A 399 15.49 -8.40 6.81
CA GLY A 399 16.18 -9.34 7.68
C GLY A 399 16.04 -10.82 7.30
N ALA A 400 15.50 -11.13 6.12
CA ALA A 400 15.36 -12.50 5.67
C ALA A 400 16.72 -13.11 5.31
N ASP A 401 16.87 -14.42 5.51
CA ASP A 401 18.08 -15.16 5.17
C ASP A 401 17.87 -16.00 3.91
N LEU A 402 18.40 -15.54 2.78
CA LEU A 402 18.36 -16.25 1.50
C LEU A 402 19.70 -16.94 1.19
N CYS A 403 20.58 -17.16 2.18
CA CYS A 403 21.90 -17.75 1.93
C CYS A 403 21.83 -19.01 1.04
N ALA A 404 22.60 -19.00 -0.04
CA ALA A 404 22.65 -20.05 -1.06
C ALA A 404 21.32 -20.37 -1.77
N ALA A 405 20.32 -19.47 -1.71
CA ALA A 405 19.09 -19.61 -2.48
C ALA A 405 19.32 -19.35 -3.97
N ASP A 406 18.51 -20.01 -4.79
CA ASP A 406 18.46 -19.77 -6.23
C ASP A 406 17.22 -18.95 -6.58
N ILE A 407 17.43 -17.67 -6.88
CA ILE A 407 16.36 -16.71 -7.19
C ILE A 407 16.46 -16.23 -8.65
N GLU A 408 17.07 -17.05 -9.51
CA GLU A 408 17.24 -16.77 -10.94
C GLU A 408 15.90 -16.39 -11.61
N GLY A 409 15.88 -15.25 -12.31
CA GLY A 409 14.73 -14.77 -13.05
C GLY A 409 13.52 -14.38 -12.21
N ALA A 410 13.64 -14.30 -10.88
CA ALA A 410 12.57 -13.85 -10.00
C ALA A 410 12.29 -12.35 -10.17
N ASP A 411 11.04 -11.95 -9.95
CA ASP A 411 10.61 -10.55 -10.04
C ASP A 411 10.51 -9.94 -8.64
N LEU A 412 11.49 -9.13 -8.25
CA LEU A 412 11.59 -8.45 -6.96
C LEU A 412 11.29 -6.94 -7.06
N GLN A 413 10.54 -6.50 -8.08
CA GLN A 413 10.19 -5.07 -8.21
C GLN A 413 9.55 -4.52 -6.94
N TRP A 414 10.04 -3.37 -6.46
CA TRP A 414 9.59 -2.72 -5.23
C TRP A 414 9.68 -3.60 -3.97
N ALA A 415 10.45 -4.69 -3.97
CA ALA A 415 10.66 -5.50 -2.76
C ALA A 415 11.54 -4.73 -1.75
N ASN A 416 11.35 -5.01 -0.45
CA ASN A 416 12.25 -4.53 0.59
C ASN A 416 13.27 -5.61 0.95
N LEU A 417 14.55 -5.35 0.72
CA LEU A 417 15.66 -6.28 0.92
C LEU A 417 16.64 -5.77 2.00
N GLN A 418 16.18 -4.87 2.87
CA GLN A 418 17.02 -4.34 3.94
C GLN A 418 17.45 -5.44 4.93
N GLY A 419 18.72 -5.48 5.30
CA GLY A 419 19.28 -6.52 6.17
C GLY A 419 19.18 -7.93 5.63
N THR A 420 18.75 -8.11 4.37
CA THR A 420 18.61 -9.43 3.77
C THR A 420 19.97 -10.05 3.50
N ASN A 421 20.15 -11.31 3.87
CA ASN A 421 21.36 -12.06 3.56
C ASN A 421 21.26 -12.72 2.17
N LEU A 422 22.01 -12.22 1.19
CA LEU A 422 22.11 -12.77 -0.16
C LEU A 422 23.45 -13.48 -0.40
N THR A 423 24.10 -13.96 0.67
CA THR A 423 25.36 -14.70 0.55
C THR A 423 25.19 -15.95 -0.32
N ASP A 424 26.09 -16.20 -1.27
CA ASP A 424 26.07 -17.35 -2.18
C ASP A 424 24.80 -17.45 -3.05
N VAL A 425 24.06 -16.35 -3.23
CA VAL A 425 22.79 -16.34 -3.98
C VAL A 425 23.00 -16.19 -5.48
N ARG A 426 22.16 -16.89 -6.27
CA ARG A 426 22.06 -16.71 -7.73
C ARG A 426 20.95 -15.73 -8.07
N LEU A 427 21.31 -14.54 -8.53
CA LEU A 427 20.40 -13.43 -8.90
C LEU A 427 20.27 -13.22 -10.42
N GLN A 428 20.88 -14.09 -11.22
CA GLN A 428 20.93 -13.96 -12.66
C GLN A 428 19.53 -13.75 -13.26
N ALA A 429 19.40 -12.78 -14.16
CA ALA A 429 18.15 -12.38 -14.82
C ALA A 429 16.99 -11.95 -13.88
N ALA A 430 17.20 -11.84 -12.57
CA ALA A 430 16.20 -11.33 -11.65
C ALA A 430 15.95 -9.83 -11.89
N ASN A 431 14.79 -9.35 -11.47
CA ASN A 431 14.41 -7.95 -11.58
C ASN A 431 14.38 -7.29 -10.20
N LEU A 432 15.30 -6.37 -9.94
CA LEU A 432 15.39 -5.60 -8.70
C LEU A 432 14.93 -4.15 -8.86
N SER A 433 14.26 -3.79 -9.96
CA SER A 433 13.88 -2.41 -10.20
C SER A 433 13.08 -1.81 -9.04
N GLU A 434 13.48 -0.62 -8.62
CA GLU A 434 12.85 0.13 -7.51
C GLU A 434 12.80 -0.62 -6.17
N SER A 435 13.57 -1.70 -6.01
CA SER A 435 13.71 -2.38 -4.72
C SER A 435 14.46 -1.52 -3.71
N VAL A 436 14.20 -1.74 -2.43
CA VAL A 436 14.85 -1.04 -1.33
C VAL A 436 15.98 -1.91 -0.79
N LEU A 437 17.19 -1.37 -0.77
CA LEU A 437 18.40 -2.01 -0.26
C LEU A 437 18.94 -1.23 0.94
N GLY A 438 19.67 -1.90 1.82
CA GLY A 438 20.31 -1.28 2.98
C GLY A 438 20.75 -2.34 3.97
N ALA A 439 22.02 -2.35 4.37
CA ALA A 439 22.62 -3.48 5.10
C ALA A 439 22.37 -4.85 4.43
N THR A 440 22.04 -4.86 3.14
CA THR A 440 21.84 -6.09 2.36
C THR A 440 23.22 -6.71 2.13
N VAL A 441 23.33 -8.03 2.30
CA VAL A 441 24.62 -8.72 2.18
C VAL A 441 24.75 -9.37 0.80
N PHE A 442 25.54 -8.78 -0.07
CA PHE A 442 25.94 -9.32 -1.37
C PHE A 442 27.36 -9.91 -1.28
N THR A 443 27.47 -11.08 -0.66
CA THR A 443 28.74 -11.82 -0.51
C THR A 443 28.70 -13.05 -1.41
N ARG A 444 29.65 -13.21 -2.32
CA ARG A 444 29.63 -14.30 -3.33
C ARG A 444 28.30 -14.40 -4.10
N THR A 445 27.65 -13.27 -4.34
CA THR A 445 26.35 -13.21 -5.01
C THR A 445 26.54 -13.08 -6.52
N GLN A 446 25.79 -13.84 -7.31
CA GLN A 446 25.89 -13.78 -8.78
C GLN A 446 24.87 -12.80 -9.36
N LEU A 447 25.28 -11.56 -9.63
CA LEU A 447 24.40 -10.48 -10.13
C LEU A 447 24.35 -10.35 -11.65
N GLN A 448 25.06 -11.19 -12.41
CA GLN A 448 25.12 -11.09 -13.87
C GLN A 448 23.71 -11.07 -14.51
N GLY A 449 23.41 -10.03 -15.30
CA GLY A 449 22.13 -9.89 -16.00
C GLY A 449 20.93 -9.55 -15.10
N THR A 450 21.17 -9.24 -13.82
CA THR A 450 20.15 -8.67 -12.93
C THR A 450 19.71 -7.31 -13.46
N ARG A 451 18.41 -7.07 -13.52
CA ARG A 451 17.81 -5.84 -14.04
C ARG A 451 17.50 -4.87 -12.91
N GLY A 452 17.57 -3.56 -13.19
CA GLY A 452 17.10 -2.54 -12.27
C GLY A 452 18.02 -2.23 -11.09
N LEU A 453 19.26 -2.75 -11.08
CA LEU A 453 20.27 -2.44 -10.07
C LEU A 453 20.52 -0.93 -9.97
N GLU A 454 20.50 -0.23 -11.11
CA GLU A 454 20.63 1.22 -11.24
C GLU A 454 19.45 2.02 -10.65
N THR A 455 18.30 1.39 -10.45
CA THR A 455 17.08 2.00 -9.88
C THR A 455 16.82 1.58 -8.43
N CYS A 456 17.69 0.75 -7.86
CA CYS A 456 17.57 0.34 -6.47
C CYS A 456 17.72 1.56 -5.54
N ARG A 457 16.91 1.60 -4.49
CA ARG A 457 16.92 2.67 -3.48
C ARG A 457 17.71 2.19 -2.28
N HIS A 458 18.91 2.72 -2.10
CA HIS A 458 19.76 2.42 -0.95
C HIS A 458 19.40 3.36 0.20
N GLN A 459 18.89 2.82 1.31
CA GLN A 459 18.67 3.58 2.54
C GLN A 459 19.96 3.72 3.37
N GLU A 460 20.81 2.71 3.32
CA GLU A 460 22.15 2.69 3.90
C GLU A 460 23.06 1.81 3.02
N PRO A 461 24.39 1.79 3.23
CA PRO A 461 25.29 0.96 2.44
C PRO A 461 24.99 -0.53 2.57
N SER A 462 24.94 -1.22 1.44
CA SER A 462 24.91 -2.69 1.38
C SER A 462 26.32 -3.26 1.33
N LEU A 463 26.54 -4.42 1.95
CA LEU A 463 27.83 -5.11 1.90
C LEU A 463 28.01 -5.75 0.52
N LEU A 464 29.12 -5.44 -0.16
CA LEU A 464 29.47 -5.99 -1.46
C LEU A 464 30.94 -6.41 -1.44
N ASP A 465 31.23 -7.70 -1.62
CA ASP A 465 32.60 -8.24 -1.60
C ASP A 465 33.26 -8.30 -2.99
N SER A 466 34.59 -8.50 -3.00
CA SER A 466 35.38 -8.59 -4.22
C SER A 466 35.03 -9.81 -5.08
N GLU A 467 34.57 -10.89 -4.46
CA GLU A 467 34.14 -12.10 -5.16
C GLU A 467 32.85 -11.85 -5.95
N THR A 468 31.88 -11.15 -5.36
CA THR A 468 30.65 -10.70 -6.04
C THR A 468 30.96 -9.81 -7.25
N LEU A 469 31.90 -8.87 -7.11
CA LEU A 469 32.35 -8.03 -8.23
C LEU A 469 32.93 -8.87 -9.37
N THR A 470 33.75 -9.86 -9.01
CA THR A 470 34.44 -10.72 -9.98
C THR A 470 33.45 -11.61 -10.73
N CYS A 471 32.48 -12.21 -10.04
CA CYS A 471 31.54 -13.16 -10.65
C CYS A 471 30.33 -12.49 -11.34
N SER A 472 30.10 -11.19 -11.13
CA SER A 472 28.93 -10.49 -11.66
C SER A 472 29.20 -9.70 -12.95
N GLY A 473 30.47 -9.44 -13.28
CA GLY A 473 30.84 -8.55 -14.36
C GLY A 473 30.57 -7.07 -14.03
N PRO A 474 30.48 -6.18 -15.04
CA PRO A 474 30.29 -4.75 -14.79
C PRO A 474 28.93 -4.47 -14.13
N LEU A 475 28.96 -3.78 -13.00
CA LEU A 475 27.77 -3.36 -12.26
C LEU A 475 27.50 -1.85 -12.46
N PRO A 476 26.23 -1.40 -12.40
CA PRO A 476 25.93 0.02 -12.53
C PRO A 476 26.60 0.87 -11.45
N VAL A 477 27.11 2.04 -11.83
CA VAL A 477 27.78 2.98 -10.91
C VAL A 477 26.85 3.41 -9.77
N ALA A 478 25.56 3.60 -10.04
CA ALA A 478 24.58 3.96 -9.02
C ALA A 478 24.47 2.88 -7.93
N PHE A 479 24.45 1.61 -8.32
CA PHE A 479 24.43 0.47 -7.40
C PHE A 479 25.73 0.39 -6.58
N LEU A 480 26.89 0.52 -7.22
CA LEU A 480 28.19 0.50 -6.54
C LEU A 480 28.30 1.61 -5.48
N ARG A 481 27.89 2.84 -5.82
CA ARG A 481 27.83 3.96 -4.86
C ARG A 481 26.87 3.66 -3.71
N GLY A 482 25.72 3.05 -4.00
CA GLY A 482 24.77 2.60 -2.99
C GLY A 482 25.33 1.51 -2.05
N CYS A 483 26.33 0.75 -2.50
CA CYS A 483 27.09 -0.20 -1.68
C CYS A 483 28.32 0.45 -1.00
N GLY A 484 28.48 1.77 -1.06
CA GLY A 484 29.59 2.49 -0.42
C GLY A 484 30.91 2.46 -1.19
N TRP A 485 30.92 2.07 -2.46
CA TRP A 485 32.13 2.10 -3.29
C TRP A 485 32.32 3.47 -3.96
N GLU A 486 33.53 4.04 -3.83
CA GLU A 486 33.94 5.22 -4.59
C GLU A 486 34.41 4.80 -5.99
N VAL A 487 33.60 5.09 -7.01
CA VAL A 487 33.99 4.86 -8.41
C VAL A 487 34.67 6.13 -8.91
N GLY A 488 36.00 6.07 -9.11
CA GLY A 488 36.80 7.17 -9.67
C GLY A 488 36.33 7.57 -11.09
N ALA A 489 36.43 8.86 -11.39
CA ALA A 489 35.92 9.52 -12.60
C ALA A 489 36.60 9.07 -13.89
#